data_AF-A0A3M1A5B5-F1
#
_entry.id   AF-A0A3M1A5B5-F1
#
_cell.length_a   1.000
_cell.length_b   1.000
_cell.length_c   1.000
_cell.angle_alpha   90.00
_cell.angle_beta   90.00
_cell.angle_gamma   90.00
#
_symmetry.space_group_name_H-M   'P 1'
#
loop_
_entity.id
_entity.type
_entity.pdbx_description
1 polymer ?
#
loop_
_entity_poly.entity_id
_entity_poly.type
_entity_poly.pdbx_seq_one_letter_code
_entity_poly.pdbx_strand_id
1 'polypeptide(L)'
;MSISRRAERAFVEAAKLAWKSFQAVNTRLPEGKPFQPKWAPRPLLKSYERTRPPLGFPRETDSLCPTCVKEVRNAIIRGERDLQDLVTGHPGEIKAMLLEEDGKIIMRKTCEKHGTFEDVISIDPDFTRRIESLFPGRDFKTVGDELVHRHGSSNIKYGRGTVMTIDLTNRCNMMCNPCFMDANQVGYVHEPTLDDLKEILDRSISFKPRRQLALLFSGGEPTVAPTFLPIMRYATEIGYYANMAATNGIRFAQDPEFAFEAYDATLNTAYLQFDGVGNEANSHRHIGNLFDVKLQAIENLAKAGISITLVVTIVNGINN
;
A
#
# COMPACT_ATOMS: atom_id res chain seq x y z
N MET A 1 -11.36 25.36 -39.73
CA MET A 1 -11.16 25.22 -38.26
C MET A 1 -12.34 25.93 -37.60
N SER A 2 -13.23 25.22 -36.89
CA SER A 2 -14.49 25.81 -36.40
C SER A 2 -14.24 26.97 -35.42
N ILE A 3 -15.19 27.89 -35.34
CA ILE A 3 -15.17 29.03 -34.42
C ILE A 3 -14.97 28.57 -32.96
N SER A 4 -15.49 27.39 -32.56
CA SER A 4 -15.28 26.86 -31.21
C SER A 4 -13.83 26.49 -30.93
N ARG A 5 -13.09 25.89 -31.88
CA ARG A 5 -11.66 25.58 -31.68
C ARG A 5 -10.79 26.83 -31.52
N ARG A 6 -11.16 27.95 -32.14
CA ARG A 6 -10.46 29.23 -31.95
C ARG A 6 -10.79 29.84 -30.58
N ALA A 7 -12.05 29.77 -30.15
CA ALA A 7 -12.47 30.20 -28.82
C ALA A 7 -11.84 29.37 -27.70
N GLU A 8 -11.80 28.04 -27.84
CA GLU A 8 -11.11 27.13 -26.91
C GLU A 8 -9.62 27.47 -26.78
N ARG A 9 -8.93 27.67 -27.92
CA ARG A 9 -7.52 28.08 -27.90
C ARG A 9 -7.32 29.43 -27.22
N ALA A 10 -8.18 30.41 -27.50
CA ALA A 10 -8.11 31.71 -26.85
C ALA A 10 -8.32 31.60 -25.34
N PHE A 11 -9.26 30.76 -24.88
CA PHE A 11 -9.49 30.50 -23.47
C PHE A 11 -8.29 29.83 -22.79
N VAL A 12 -7.68 28.83 -23.44
CA VAL A 12 -6.47 28.15 -22.93
C VAL A 12 -5.30 29.13 -22.82
N GLU A 13 -5.07 29.97 -23.83
CA GLU A 13 -3.98 30.96 -23.77
C GLU A 13 -4.24 32.05 -22.73
N ALA A 14 -5.49 32.50 -22.57
CA ALA A 14 -5.88 33.42 -21.51
C ALA A 14 -5.65 32.81 -20.12
N ALA A 15 -6.03 31.54 -19.91
CA ALA A 15 -5.78 30.83 -18.66
C ALA A 15 -4.29 30.66 -18.36
N LYS A 16 -3.47 30.34 -19.37
CA LYS A 16 -2.01 30.27 -19.24
C LYS A 16 -1.42 31.62 -18.85
N LEU A 17 -1.88 32.71 -19.47
CA LEU A 17 -1.42 34.06 -19.15
C LEU A 17 -1.83 34.44 -17.73
N ALA A 18 -3.09 34.19 -17.34
CA ALA A 18 -3.59 34.43 -16.00
C ALA A 18 -2.76 33.68 -14.95
N TRP A 19 -2.44 32.40 -15.19
CA TRP A 19 -1.61 31.60 -14.30
C TRP A 19 -0.18 32.16 -14.18
N LYS A 20 0.45 32.54 -15.31
CA LYS A 20 1.79 33.16 -15.30
C LYS A 20 1.79 34.49 -14.55
N SER A 21 0.79 35.33 -14.75
CA SER A 21 0.63 36.60 -14.04
C SER A 21 0.42 36.38 -12.54
N PHE A 22 -0.45 35.45 -12.16
CA PHE A 22 -0.67 35.05 -10.77
C PHE A 22 0.64 34.58 -10.12
N GLN A 23 1.39 33.69 -10.77
CA GLN A 23 2.68 33.21 -10.27
C GLN A 23 3.69 34.35 -10.10
N ALA A 24 3.78 35.28 -11.07
CA ALA A 24 4.67 36.42 -11.00
C ALA A 24 4.33 37.42 -9.88
N VAL A 25 3.07 37.52 -9.48
CA VAL A 25 2.66 38.31 -8.30
C VAL A 25 2.93 37.53 -7.03
N ASN A 26 2.52 36.25 -6.99
CA ASN A 26 2.66 35.38 -5.83
C ASN A 26 4.12 35.22 -5.37
N THR A 27 5.08 35.15 -6.30
CA THR A 27 6.52 35.06 -5.97
C THR A 27 7.12 36.36 -5.44
N ARG A 28 6.43 37.50 -5.59
CA ARG A 28 6.89 38.81 -5.11
C ARG A 28 6.28 39.21 -3.76
N LEU A 29 5.21 38.54 -3.34
CA LEU A 29 4.60 38.79 -2.03
C LEU A 29 5.44 38.14 -0.93
N PRO A 30 5.56 38.77 0.25
CA PRO A 30 6.22 38.16 1.40
C PRO A 30 5.55 36.83 1.74
N GLU A 31 6.37 35.83 2.04
CA GLU A 31 5.85 34.51 2.33
C GLU A 31 5.03 34.50 3.63
N GLY A 32 3.78 34.03 3.53
CA GLY A 32 2.93 33.82 4.71
C GLY A 32 3.43 32.68 5.61
N LYS A 33 3.01 32.68 6.87
CA LYS A 33 3.28 31.57 7.79
C LYS A 33 2.55 30.31 7.31
N PRO A 34 3.24 29.16 7.14
CA PRO A 34 2.59 27.93 6.73
C PRO A 34 1.58 27.48 7.79
N PHE A 35 0.43 26.97 7.33
CA PHE A 35 -0.57 26.39 8.22
C PHE A 35 -0.05 25.10 8.88
N GLN A 36 -0.32 24.92 10.18
CA GLN A 36 -0.03 23.68 10.91
C GLN A 36 -1.33 22.97 11.29
N PRO A 37 -1.70 21.87 10.60
CA PRO A 37 -2.81 21.06 11.02
C PRO A 37 -2.49 20.25 12.28
N LYS A 38 -3.52 19.87 13.06
CA LYS A 38 -3.36 19.12 14.33
C LYS A 38 -2.59 17.80 14.17
N TRP A 39 -2.78 17.13 13.04
CA TRP A 39 -2.11 15.87 12.70
C TRP A 39 -0.62 16.02 12.41
N ALA A 40 -0.12 17.23 12.12
CA ALA A 40 1.27 17.48 11.76
C ALA A 40 2.12 17.80 13.00
N PRO A 41 3.41 17.38 13.02
CA PRO A 41 4.32 17.73 14.11
C PRO A 41 4.78 19.20 14.04
N ARG A 42 4.70 19.85 12.88
CA ARG A 42 5.11 21.24 12.63
C ARG A 42 4.38 21.80 11.40
N PRO A 43 4.49 23.11 11.07
CA PRO A 43 3.85 23.68 9.88
C PRO A 43 4.19 22.95 8.59
N LEU A 44 3.25 22.93 7.64
CA LEU A 44 3.40 22.22 6.37
C LEU A 44 4.66 22.66 5.61
N LEU A 45 5.46 21.66 5.22
CA LEU A 45 6.61 21.86 4.36
C LEU A 45 6.18 22.33 2.97
N LYS A 46 6.79 23.43 2.52
CA LYS A 46 6.76 23.87 1.13
C LYS A 46 7.56 22.91 0.25
N SER A 47 7.27 22.90 -1.04
CA SER A 47 7.86 21.94 -1.99
C SER A 47 9.40 21.99 -2.02
N TYR A 48 9.99 23.18 -1.90
CA TYR A 48 11.44 23.39 -1.90
C TYR A 48 12.12 23.04 -0.56
N GLU A 49 11.36 22.94 0.53
CA GLU A 49 11.88 22.53 1.84
C GLU A 49 11.88 21.00 2.00
N ARG A 50 11.22 20.28 1.09
CA ARG A 50 11.17 18.82 1.11
C ARG A 50 12.43 18.23 0.53
N THR A 51 13.06 17.34 1.28
CA THR A 51 14.20 16.57 0.80
C THR A 51 13.75 15.47 -0.15
N ARG A 52 14.65 15.00 -1.01
CA ARG A 52 14.42 13.86 -1.90
C ARG A 52 15.51 12.82 -1.65
N PRO A 53 15.21 11.51 -1.76
CA PRO A 53 16.27 10.53 -1.92
C PRO A 53 17.05 10.81 -3.21
N PRO A 54 18.26 10.24 -3.38
CA PRO A 54 18.85 10.12 -4.71
C PRO A 54 17.86 9.42 -5.66
N LEU A 55 17.58 10.06 -6.79
CA LEU A 55 16.73 9.54 -7.87
C LEU A 55 17.57 9.46 -9.16
N GLY A 56 17.07 8.77 -10.18
CA GLY A 56 17.78 8.50 -11.43
C GLY A 56 18.69 7.27 -11.37
N PHE A 57 19.28 6.94 -12.52
CA PHE A 57 20.15 5.78 -12.73
C PHE A 57 21.42 6.23 -13.46
N PRO A 58 22.61 5.70 -13.13
CA PRO A 58 22.86 4.72 -12.08
C PRO A 58 22.80 5.34 -10.67
N ARG A 59 22.41 4.56 -9.67
CA ARG A 59 22.52 4.96 -8.25
C ARG A 59 22.77 3.78 -7.32
N GLU A 60 23.43 4.05 -6.20
CA GLU A 60 23.52 3.11 -5.08
C GLU A 60 22.31 3.25 -4.14
N THR A 61 21.83 2.13 -3.64
CA THR A 61 20.78 2.04 -2.61
C THR A 61 21.11 0.92 -1.62
N ASP A 62 20.47 0.94 -0.46
CA ASP A 62 20.47 -0.19 0.47
C ASP A 62 19.48 -1.26 -0.01
N SER A 63 19.83 -2.53 0.19
CA SER A 63 19.01 -3.70 -0.12
C SER A 63 19.28 -4.80 0.92
N LEU A 64 18.46 -5.85 0.89
CA LEU A 64 18.67 -7.05 1.67
C LEU A 64 19.17 -8.20 0.78
N CYS A 65 20.09 -9.00 1.31
CA CYS A 65 20.46 -10.29 0.75
C CYS A 65 19.27 -11.26 0.90
N PRO A 66 18.79 -11.88 -0.19
CA PRO A 66 17.61 -12.74 -0.15
C PRO A 66 17.82 -14.05 0.62
N THR A 67 19.08 -14.39 0.93
CA THR A 67 19.44 -15.61 1.65
C THR A 67 19.77 -15.34 3.12
N CYS A 68 20.63 -14.36 3.44
CA CYS A 68 20.98 -14.01 4.82
C CYS A 68 19.75 -13.79 5.71
N VAL A 69 18.76 -13.03 5.22
CA VAL A 69 17.56 -12.71 6.02
C VAL A 69 16.76 -13.98 6.34
N LYS A 70 16.66 -14.92 5.38
CA LYS A 70 15.96 -16.19 5.59
C LYS A 70 16.71 -17.08 6.57
N GLU A 71 18.03 -17.16 6.46
CA GLU A 71 18.87 -17.91 7.40
C GLU A 71 18.71 -17.40 8.83
N VAL A 72 18.81 -16.08 9.03
CA VAL A 72 18.64 -15.47 10.36
C VAL A 72 17.23 -15.67 10.88
N ARG A 73 16.20 -15.42 10.06
CA ARG A 73 14.80 -15.68 10.44
C ARG A 73 14.59 -17.12 10.87
N ASN A 74 15.09 -18.10 10.11
CA ASN A 74 14.92 -19.51 10.42
C ASN A 74 15.67 -19.91 11.70
N ALA A 75 16.87 -19.37 11.91
CA ALA A 75 17.62 -19.57 13.15
C ALA A 75 16.87 -19.02 14.38
N ILE A 76 16.24 -17.84 14.26
CA ILE A 76 15.40 -17.27 15.32
C ILE A 76 14.19 -18.17 15.61
N ILE A 77 13.50 -18.65 14.57
CA ILE A 77 12.36 -19.57 14.72
C ILE A 77 12.79 -20.87 15.42
N ARG A 78 14.01 -21.36 15.17
CA ARG A 78 14.58 -22.54 15.84
C ARG A 78 15.11 -22.25 17.26
N GLY A 79 15.08 -21.00 17.71
CA GLY A 79 15.61 -20.58 19.01
C GLY A 79 17.15 -20.50 19.07
N GLU A 80 17.83 -20.52 17.93
CA GLU A 80 19.30 -20.44 17.84
C GLU A 80 19.82 -19.00 17.93
N ARG A 81 18.94 -18.01 17.73
CA ARG A 81 19.24 -16.57 17.73
C ARG A 81 18.10 -15.79 18.36
N ASP A 82 18.43 -14.60 18.87
CA ASP A 82 17.46 -13.70 19.47
C ASP A 82 16.77 -12.82 18.39
N LEU A 83 15.51 -12.46 18.63
CA LEU A 83 14.75 -11.57 17.73
C LEU A 83 15.43 -10.19 17.55
N GLN A 84 16.14 -9.71 18.58
CA GLN A 84 16.89 -8.44 18.54
C GLN A 84 17.95 -8.40 17.44
N ASP A 85 18.43 -9.56 16.95
CA ASP A 85 19.35 -9.63 15.81
C ASP A 85 18.72 -8.97 14.56
N LEU A 86 17.43 -9.14 14.32
CA LEU A 86 16.72 -8.50 13.19
C LEU A 86 16.49 -7.00 13.41
N VAL A 87 16.41 -6.57 14.67
CA VAL A 87 16.08 -5.19 15.03
C VAL A 87 17.32 -4.30 15.05
N THR A 88 18.43 -4.80 15.58
CA THR A 88 19.65 -4.00 15.81
C THR A 88 20.86 -4.47 14.98
N GLY A 89 20.87 -5.73 14.53
CA GLY A 89 22.02 -6.33 13.85
C GLY A 89 22.06 -6.10 12.33
N HIS A 90 20.99 -5.60 11.72
CA HIS A 90 20.88 -5.37 10.26
C HIS A 90 21.36 -6.56 9.39
N PRO A 91 20.93 -7.80 9.69
CA PRO A 91 21.48 -8.99 9.05
C PRO A 91 21.16 -9.02 7.56
N GLY A 92 22.20 -9.15 6.74
CA GLY A 92 22.05 -9.22 5.30
C GLY A 92 21.80 -7.88 4.62
N GLU A 93 21.93 -6.76 5.33
CA GLU A 93 21.97 -5.44 4.70
C GLU A 93 23.21 -5.33 3.81
N ILE A 94 23.00 -5.01 2.53
CA ILE A 94 24.04 -4.91 1.51
C ILE A 94 23.76 -3.72 0.59
N LYS A 95 24.81 -3.21 -0.06
CA LYS A 95 24.65 -2.21 -1.12
C LYS A 95 24.15 -2.87 -2.41
N ALA A 96 23.29 -2.13 -3.11
CA ALA A 96 22.78 -2.49 -4.41
C ALA A 96 22.92 -1.32 -5.38
N MET A 97 23.26 -1.61 -6.62
CA MET A 97 23.30 -0.67 -7.72
C MET A 97 22.04 -0.81 -8.55
N LEU A 98 21.30 0.28 -8.71
CA LEU A 98 20.23 0.41 -9.69
C LEU A 98 20.82 0.96 -10.98
N LEU A 99 20.69 0.19 -12.06
CA LEU A 99 21.34 0.44 -13.34
C LEU A 99 20.31 0.38 -14.47
N GLU A 100 20.57 1.10 -15.55
CA GLU A 100 19.80 0.99 -16.79
C GLU A 100 20.64 0.22 -17.82
N GLU A 101 20.21 -1.00 -18.12
CA GLU A 101 20.90 -1.93 -19.02
C GLU A 101 19.85 -2.58 -19.94
N ASP A 102 20.14 -2.68 -21.24
CA ASP A 102 19.26 -3.30 -22.25
C ASP A 102 17.80 -2.83 -22.24
N GLY A 103 17.59 -1.52 -22.02
CA GLY A 103 16.26 -0.92 -21.97
C GLY A 103 15.44 -1.33 -20.73
N LYS A 104 16.10 -1.81 -19.66
CA LYS A 104 15.47 -2.19 -18.40
C LYS A 104 16.18 -1.50 -17.24
N ILE A 105 15.47 -1.37 -16.12
CA ILE A 105 16.08 -1.01 -14.84
C ILE A 105 16.35 -2.30 -14.08
N ILE A 106 17.62 -2.55 -13.75
CA ILE A 106 18.07 -3.71 -13.01
C ILE A 106 18.61 -3.29 -11.64
N MET A 107 18.46 -4.15 -10.65
CA MET A 107 19.12 -4.05 -9.35
C MET A 107 20.18 -5.15 -9.26
N ARG A 108 21.45 -4.74 -9.14
CA ARG A 108 22.60 -5.62 -8.93
C ARG A 108 23.11 -5.46 -7.51
N LYS A 109 23.20 -6.55 -6.75
CA LYS A 109 23.65 -6.55 -5.35
C LYS A 109 24.59 -7.72 -5.09
N THR A 110 25.64 -7.51 -4.32
CA THR A 110 26.63 -8.54 -4.01
C THR A 110 26.71 -8.74 -2.50
N CYS A 111 26.44 -9.96 -2.05
CA CYS A 111 26.66 -10.38 -0.68
C CYS A 111 27.97 -11.16 -0.60
N GLU A 112 28.81 -10.85 0.37
CA GLU A 112 30.09 -11.54 0.58
C GLU A 112 29.93 -13.06 0.80
N LYS A 113 28.78 -13.49 1.35
CA LYS A 113 28.49 -14.90 1.66
C LYS A 113 27.78 -15.64 0.53
N HIS A 114 26.86 -14.97 -0.16
CA HIS A 114 25.92 -15.62 -1.08
C HIS A 114 26.09 -15.19 -2.55
N GLY A 115 27.10 -14.37 -2.84
CA GLY A 115 27.45 -13.96 -4.19
C GLY A 115 26.61 -12.80 -4.73
N THR A 116 26.58 -12.67 -6.05
CA THR A 116 25.89 -11.60 -6.76
C THR A 116 24.48 -12.02 -7.15
N PHE A 117 23.54 -11.10 -7.00
CA PHE A 117 22.16 -11.22 -7.42
C PHE A 117 21.81 -10.07 -8.37
N GLU A 118 21.02 -10.38 -9.39
CA GLU A 118 20.48 -9.41 -10.33
C GLU A 118 18.98 -9.62 -10.47
N ASP A 119 18.22 -8.55 -10.26
CA ASP A 119 16.77 -8.54 -10.33
C ASP A 119 16.30 -7.44 -11.31
N VAL A 120 15.37 -7.75 -12.21
CA VAL A 120 14.74 -6.72 -13.06
C VAL A 120 13.71 -5.97 -12.21
N ILE A 121 13.89 -4.66 -12.06
CA ILE A 121 12.99 -3.77 -11.30
C ILE A 121 11.91 -3.18 -12.21
N SER A 122 12.26 -2.87 -13.45
CA SER A 122 11.33 -2.31 -14.43
C SER A 122 11.75 -2.66 -15.85
N ILE A 123 10.77 -2.95 -16.70
CA ILE A 123 10.96 -3.16 -18.14
C ILE A 123 10.70 -1.88 -18.96
N ASP A 124 10.37 -0.77 -18.29
CA ASP A 124 10.11 0.52 -18.91
C ASP A 124 10.86 1.63 -18.14
N PRO A 125 12.09 1.97 -18.58
CA PRO A 125 12.88 3.04 -17.97
C PRO A 125 12.20 4.41 -18.03
N ASP A 126 11.48 4.73 -19.11
CA ASP A 126 10.82 6.03 -19.29
C ASP A 126 9.65 6.19 -18.33
N PHE A 127 8.84 5.15 -18.16
CA PHE A 127 7.81 5.11 -17.14
C PHE A 127 8.40 5.25 -15.73
N THR A 128 9.54 4.60 -15.47
CA THR A 128 10.24 4.70 -14.18
C THR A 128 10.71 6.12 -13.91
N ARG A 129 11.34 6.78 -14.89
CA ARG A 129 11.74 8.20 -14.81
C ARG A 129 10.53 9.10 -14.58
N ARG A 130 9.41 8.82 -15.25
CA ARG A 130 8.15 9.56 -15.05
C ARG A 130 7.68 9.43 -13.61
N ILE A 131 7.64 8.22 -13.04
CA ILE A 131 7.26 8.01 -11.63
C ILE A 131 8.18 8.80 -10.69
N GLU A 132 9.50 8.71 -10.88
CA GLU A 132 10.46 9.44 -10.05
C GLU A 132 10.31 10.97 -10.16
N SER A 133 10.00 11.48 -11.37
CA SER A 133 9.72 12.91 -11.58
C SER A 133 8.48 13.41 -10.84
N LEU A 134 7.53 12.51 -10.55
CA LEU A 134 6.29 12.80 -9.84
C LEU A 134 6.45 12.68 -8.32
N PHE A 135 7.62 12.28 -7.81
CA PHE A 135 7.87 12.16 -6.37
C PHE A 135 7.74 13.53 -5.68
N PRO A 136 6.78 13.72 -4.76
CA PRO A 136 6.45 15.05 -4.21
C PRO A 136 7.43 15.54 -3.13
N GLY A 137 8.55 14.83 -2.92
CA GLY A 137 9.47 15.03 -1.80
C GLY A 137 9.06 14.26 -0.54
N ARG A 138 10.01 14.01 0.35
CA ARG A 138 9.76 13.40 1.67
C ARG A 138 8.85 14.31 2.48
N ASP A 139 7.87 13.71 3.15
CA ASP A 139 7.01 14.40 4.11
C ASP A 139 7.77 14.59 5.44
N PHE A 140 7.06 14.90 6.52
CA PHE A 140 7.64 14.98 7.85
C PHE A 140 8.37 13.69 8.23
N LYS A 141 9.52 13.88 8.90
CA LYS A 141 10.10 12.81 9.71
C LYS A 141 9.11 12.47 10.83
N THR A 142 8.90 11.19 11.07
CA THR A 142 8.06 10.72 12.17
C THR A 142 8.63 11.17 13.52
N VAL A 143 7.75 11.49 14.47
CA VAL A 143 8.10 11.88 15.85
C VAL A 143 7.20 11.18 16.85
N GLY A 144 7.75 10.76 17.99
CA GLY A 144 7.03 10.07 19.05
C GLY A 144 6.73 8.59 18.72
N ASP A 145 7.48 7.99 17.80
CA ASP A 145 7.31 6.61 17.31
C ASP A 145 8.35 5.64 17.86
N GLU A 146 9.04 6.00 18.95
CA GLU A 146 10.22 5.28 19.48
C GLU A 146 9.93 3.82 19.81
N LEU A 147 8.68 3.49 20.13
CA LEU A 147 8.23 2.12 20.46
C LEU A 147 7.44 1.45 19.34
N VAL A 148 7.09 2.16 18.26
CA VAL A 148 6.25 1.65 17.17
C VAL A 148 7.10 1.27 15.97
N HIS A 149 7.96 2.16 15.48
CA HIS A 149 8.83 1.87 14.33
C HIS A 149 10.20 1.35 14.78
N ARG A 150 10.21 0.10 15.27
CA ARG A 150 11.42 -0.64 15.71
C ARG A 150 11.64 -1.91 14.86
N HIS A 151 11.67 -1.74 13.55
CA HIS A 151 11.79 -2.77 12.51
C HIS A 151 13.18 -2.83 11.84
N GLY A 152 14.25 -2.41 12.54
CA GLY A 152 15.62 -2.46 12.03
C GLY A 152 15.82 -1.73 10.69
N SER A 153 16.36 -2.41 9.68
CA SER A 153 16.56 -1.85 8.33
C SER A 153 15.25 -1.38 7.66
N SER A 154 14.10 -1.87 8.11
CA SER A 154 12.77 -1.49 7.60
C SER A 154 12.11 -0.35 8.39
N ASN A 155 12.84 0.36 9.25
CA ASN A 155 12.32 1.48 10.04
C ASN A 155 11.73 2.59 9.15
N ILE A 156 10.46 2.91 9.39
CA ILE A 156 9.74 3.96 8.66
C ILE A 156 10.12 5.33 9.24
N LYS A 157 10.99 6.06 8.53
CA LYS A 157 11.48 7.38 8.98
C LYS A 157 10.62 8.56 8.54
N TYR A 158 9.96 8.41 7.39
CA TYR A 158 9.15 9.47 6.77
C TYR A 158 7.83 8.85 6.35
N GLY A 159 6.72 9.44 6.74
CA GLY A 159 5.41 8.87 6.47
C GLY A 159 4.40 9.94 6.15
N ARG A 160 3.71 9.77 5.03
CA ARG A 160 2.41 10.42 4.79
C ARG A 160 1.26 9.59 5.41
N GLY A 161 1.52 8.31 5.73
CA GLY A 161 0.56 7.34 6.25
C GLY A 161 -0.64 7.22 5.33
N THR A 162 -0.49 6.64 4.14
CA THR A 162 -1.56 6.64 3.12
C THR A 162 -2.63 5.60 3.42
N VAL A 163 -2.24 4.37 3.72
CA VAL A 163 -3.12 3.26 4.10
C VAL A 163 -2.33 2.34 5.01
N MET A 164 -2.92 1.93 6.14
CA MET A 164 -2.38 0.89 7.00
C MET A 164 -3.09 -0.43 6.69
N THR A 165 -2.32 -1.45 6.31
CA THR A 165 -2.84 -2.79 6.06
C THR A 165 -2.69 -3.65 7.31
N ILE A 166 -3.76 -4.33 7.72
CA ILE A 166 -3.77 -5.23 8.88
C ILE A 166 -4.32 -6.58 8.44
N ASP A 167 -3.51 -7.62 8.61
CA ASP A 167 -3.94 -8.99 8.35
C ASP A 167 -4.68 -9.53 9.56
N LEU A 168 -5.97 -9.85 9.38
CA LEU A 168 -6.83 -10.32 10.48
C LEU A 168 -6.72 -11.82 10.72
N THR A 169 -6.35 -12.57 9.69
CA THR A 169 -6.20 -14.02 9.74
C THR A 169 -5.37 -14.48 8.56
N ASN A 170 -4.63 -15.60 8.66
CA ASN A 170 -4.04 -16.25 7.49
C ASN A 170 -4.97 -17.30 6.85
N ARG A 171 -6.21 -17.45 7.34
CA ARG A 171 -7.20 -18.35 6.73
C ARG A 171 -7.80 -17.74 5.48
N CYS A 172 -8.00 -18.55 4.42
CA CYS A 172 -8.71 -18.13 3.23
C CYS A 172 -9.63 -19.25 2.72
N ASN A 173 -10.82 -18.87 2.25
CA ASN A 173 -11.76 -19.76 1.56
C ASN A 173 -11.46 -19.91 0.05
N MET A 174 -10.27 -19.49 -0.40
CA MET A 174 -9.73 -19.69 -1.75
C MET A 174 -8.29 -20.19 -1.70
N MET A 175 -7.82 -20.81 -2.79
CA MET A 175 -6.44 -21.29 -2.97
C MET A 175 -5.88 -20.80 -4.30
N CYS A 176 -5.70 -19.49 -4.45
CA CYS A 176 -5.34 -18.88 -5.72
C CYS A 176 -3.89 -19.18 -6.14
N ASN A 177 -3.64 -19.40 -7.44
CA ASN A 177 -2.27 -19.56 -7.96
C ASN A 177 -1.36 -18.34 -7.72
N PRO A 178 -1.77 -17.08 -8.02
CA PRO A 178 -0.91 -15.92 -7.85
C PRO A 178 -0.93 -15.36 -6.41
N CYS A 179 -1.38 -16.14 -5.42
CA CYS A 179 -1.42 -15.66 -4.04
C CYS A 179 0.01 -15.47 -3.52
N PHE A 180 0.37 -14.23 -3.20
CA PHE A 180 1.63 -13.91 -2.53
C PHE A 180 1.49 -13.85 -1.01
N MET A 181 0.25 -13.86 -0.50
CA MET A 181 -0.03 -13.92 0.92
C MET A 181 0.25 -15.31 1.46
N ASP A 182 0.66 -15.38 2.72
CA ASP A 182 0.92 -16.61 3.46
C ASP A 182 -0.40 -17.28 3.92
N ALA A 183 -1.37 -17.36 3.00
CA ALA A 183 -2.72 -17.81 3.23
C ALA A 183 -2.80 -19.35 3.23
N ASN A 184 -3.62 -19.91 4.11
CA ASN A 184 -3.78 -21.36 4.29
C ASN A 184 -2.48 -22.11 4.60
N GLN A 185 -1.51 -21.43 5.24
CA GLN A 185 -0.31 -22.11 5.72
C GLN A 185 -0.65 -23.23 6.68
N VAL A 186 -0.09 -24.40 6.40
CA VAL A 186 -0.30 -25.60 7.19
C VAL A 186 0.60 -25.54 8.43
N GLY A 187 0.03 -25.83 9.60
CA GLY A 187 0.78 -25.96 10.85
C GLY A 187 0.89 -24.67 11.68
N TYR A 188 0.41 -23.52 11.17
CA TYR A 188 0.34 -22.28 11.95
C TYR A 188 -0.87 -21.42 11.53
N VAL A 189 -1.71 -21.06 12.50
CA VAL A 189 -2.83 -20.13 12.28
C VAL A 189 -2.43 -18.80 12.92
N HIS A 190 -2.29 -17.78 12.08
CA HIS A 190 -2.14 -16.41 12.54
C HIS A 190 -3.53 -15.77 12.58
N GLU A 191 -4.06 -15.50 13.76
CA GLU A 191 -5.36 -14.85 13.95
C GLU A 191 -5.30 -14.01 15.25
N PRO A 192 -4.90 -12.72 15.16
CA PRO A 192 -4.80 -11.85 16.33
C PRO A 192 -6.15 -11.70 17.03
N THR A 193 -6.11 -11.58 18.36
CA THR A 193 -7.32 -11.30 19.14
C THR A 193 -7.82 -9.88 18.88
N LEU A 194 -9.07 -9.60 19.26
CA LEU A 194 -9.60 -8.23 19.15
C LEU A 194 -8.75 -7.23 19.96
N ASP A 195 -8.24 -7.64 21.12
CA ASP A 195 -7.42 -6.77 21.98
C ASP A 195 -6.04 -6.51 21.36
N ASP A 196 -5.41 -7.52 20.73
CA ASP A 196 -4.16 -7.32 19.97
C ASP A 196 -4.37 -6.30 18.83
N LEU A 197 -5.49 -6.42 18.11
CA LEU A 197 -5.82 -5.52 17.01
C LEU A 197 -6.09 -4.09 17.50
N LYS A 198 -6.80 -3.94 18.61
CA LYS A 198 -7.00 -2.63 19.25
C LYS A 198 -5.68 -2.00 19.65
N GLU A 199 -4.78 -2.78 20.25
CA GLU A 199 -3.46 -2.32 20.66
C GLU A 199 -2.61 -1.87 19.46
N ILE A 200 -2.66 -2.59 18.34
CA ILE A 200 -2.02 -2.19 17.08
C ILE A 200 -2.57 -0.84 16.61
N LEU A 201 -3.89 -0.70 16.60
CA LEU A 201 -4.55 0.53 16.17
C LEU A 201 -4.25 1.70 17.09
N ASP A 202 -4.30 1.55 18.41
CA ASP A 202 -3.95 2.59 19.38
C ASP A 202 -2.50 3.05 19.20
N ARG A 203 -1.56 2.10 19.03
CA ARG A 203 -0.15 2.41 18.79
C ARG A 203 0.05 3.15 17.47
N SER A 204 -0.65 2.74 16.41
CA SER A 204 -0.53 3.37 15.09
C SER A 204 -0.92 4.85 15.10
N ILE A 205 -1.86 5.22 15.97
CA ILE A 205 -2.28 6.60 16.19
C ILE A 205 -1.66 7.18 17.45
N SER A 206 -0.48 6.74 17.89
CA SER A 206 0.20 7.33 19.06
C SER A 206 1.22 8.41 18.68
N PHE A 207 1.75 8.38 17.45
CA PHE A 207 2.83 9.26 16.97
C PHE A 207 2.35 10.27 15.90
N LYS A 208 3.21 11.19 15.44
CA LYS A 208 2.91 12.12 14.34
C LYS A 208 3.90 11.95 13.19
N PRO A 209 3.51 12.23 11.92
CA PRO A 209 2.23 12.76 11.45
C PRO A 209 1.09 11.73 11.33
N ARG A 210 -0.17 12.17 11.45
CA ARG A 210 -1.39 11.33 11.31
C ARG A 210 -2.31 11.82 10.18
N ARG A 211 -1.81 11.81 8.95
CA ARG A 211 -2.42 12.55 7.83
C ARG A 211 -3.68 11.88 7.27
N GLN A 212 -3.60 10.58 7.01
CA GLN A 212 -4.68 9.80 6.42
C GLN A 212 -4.86 8.53 7.25
N LEU A 213 -6.01 8.42 7.89
CA LEU A 213 -6.39 7.30 8.74
C LEU A 213 -7.31 6.40 7.91
N ALA A 214 -6.69 5.70 6.95
CA ALA A 214 -7.32 4.69 6.14
C ALA A 214 -6.76 3.31 6.50
N LEU A 215 -7.65 2.34 6.70
CA LEU A 215 -7.30 0.95 6.97
C LEU A 215 -7.65 0.08 5.77
N LEU A 216 -6.79 -0.89 5.47
CA LEU A 216 -7.09 -2.00 4.60
C LEU A 216 -7.00 -3.29 5.41
N PHE A 217 -8.16 -3.83 5.78
CA PHE A 217 -8.24 -5.15 6.38
C PHE A 217 -7.94 -6.21 5.32
N SER A 218 -7.01 -7.08 5.62
CA SER A 218 -6.38 -8.05 4.72
C SER A 218 -6.19 -9.39 5.47
N GLY A 219 -5.40 -10.30 4.91
CA GLY A 219 -4.98 -11.56 5.49
C GLY A 219 -4.90 -12.65 4.42
N GLY A 220 -5.48 -13.81 4.73
CA GLY A 220 -6.05 -14.68 3.72
C GLY A 220 -7.33 -14.06 3.18
N GLU A 221 -8.47 -14.28 3.84
CA GLU A 221 -9.73 -13.59 3.57
C GLU A 221 -10.22 -12.87 4.84
N PRO A 222 -10.23 -11.54 4.93
CA PRO A 222 -10.60 -10.83 6.15
C PRO A 222 -12.04 -11.12 6.58
N THR A 223 -12.95 -11.37 5.64
CA THR A 223 -14.36 -11.62 5.98
C THR A 223 -14.60 -12.97 6.65
N VAL A 224 -13.61 -13.87 6.75
CA VAL A 224 -13.74 -15.09 7.57
C VAL A 224 -13.27 -14.89 9.01
N ALA A 225 -12.57 -13.79 9.31
CA ALA A 225 -12.10 -13.51 10.66
C ALA A 225 -13.28 -13.08 11.57
N PRO A 226 -13.41 -13.64 12.79
CA PRO A 226 -14.47 -13.25 13.72
C PRO A 226 -14.33 -11.81 14.22
N THR A 227 -13.11 -11.27 14.16
CA THR A 227 -12.78 -9.91 14.58
C THR A 227 -13.09 -8.84 13.53
N PHE A 228 -13.46 -9.21 12.29
CA PHE A 228 -13.62 -8.30 11.16
C PHE A 228 -14.60 -7.14 11.41
N LEU A 229 -15.85 -7.44 11.78
CA LEU A 229 -16.82 -6.37 12.08
C LEU A 229 -16.48 -5.59 13.36
N PRO A 230 -16.13 -6.24 14.49
CA PRO A 230 -15.75 -5.52 15.71
C PRO A 230 -14.59 -4.55 15.56
N ILE A 231 -13.52 -4.95 14.84
CA ILE A 231 -12.34 -4.09 14.69
C ILE A 231 -12.61 -2.89 13.78
N MET A 232 -13.45 -3.02 12.76
CA MET A 232 -13.86 -1.90 11.92
C MET A 232 -14.59 -0.83 12.73
N ARG A 233 -15.54 -1.24 13.58
CA ARG A 233 -16.27 -0.32 14.47
C ARG A 233 -15.31 0.45 15.38
N TYR A 234 -14.39 -0.28 16.00
CA TYR A 234 -13.39 0.31 16.88
C TYR A 234 -12.43 1.26 16.14
N ALA A 235 -11.99 0.89 14.94
CA ALA A 235 -11.16 1.76 14.12
C ALA A 235 -11.83 3.13 13.90
N THR A 236 -13.13 3.14 13.59
CA THR A 236 -13.87 4.39 13.45
C THR A 236 -14.04 5.15 14.75
N GLU A 237 -14.26 4.45 15.87
CA GLU A 237 -14.32 5.07 17.21
C GLU A 237 -13.06 5.89 17.53
N ILE A 238 -11.88 5.38 17.19
CA ILE A 238 -10.59 6.04 17.47
C ILE A 238 -10.14 7.03 16.37
N GLY A 239 -10.95 7.22 15.32
CA GLY A 239 -10.77 8.27 14.31
C GLY A 239 -10.33 7.83 12.92
N TYR A 240 -10.29 6.52 12.61
CA TYR A 240 -10.17 6.06 11.24
C TYR A 240 -11.47 6.32 10.46
N TYR A 241 -11.34 6.93 9.29
CA TYR A 241 -12.50 7.38 8.51
C TYR A 241 -12.69 6.62 7.20
N ALA A 242 -11.74 5.77 6.82
CA ALA A 242 -11.79 5.00 5.59
C ALA A 242 -11.38 3.55 5.87
N ASN A 243 -12.35 2.74 6.29
CA ASN A 243 -12.18 1.30 6.44
C ASN A 243 -12.41 0.61 5.10
N MET A 244 -11.42 -0.16 4.65
CA MET A 244 -11.45 -0.92 3.40
C MET A 244 -11.17 -2.38 3.68
N ALA A 245 -11.66 -3.28 2.83
CA ALA A 245 -11.39 -4.72 2.93
C ALA A 245 -10.85 -5.27 1.60
N ALA A 246 -9.66 -5.86 1.63
CA ALA A 246 -9.11 -6.67 0.55
C ALA A 246 -9.78 -8.04 0.57
N THR A 247 -10.85 -8.20 -0.20
CA THR A 247 -11.74 -9.36 -0.13
C THR A 247 -11.89 -10.04 -1.49
N ASN A 248 -12.05 -11.35 -1.45
CA ASN A 248 -12.51 -12.12 -2.60
C ASN A 248 -14.01 -12.02 -2.84
N GLY A 249 -14.79 -11.43 -1.93
CA GLY A 249 -16.22 -11.17 -2.16
C GLY A 249 -17.14 -12.38 -2.06
N ILE A 250 -16.64 -13.60 -1.79
CA ILE A 250 -17.48 -14.81 -1.71
C ILE A 250 -18.54 -14.65 -0.60
N ARG A 251 -18.14 -14.18 0.60
CA ARG A 251 -19.09 -13.98 1.70
C ARG A 251 -20.16 -12.93 1.34
N PHE A 252 -19.76 -11.84 0.69
CA PHE A 252 -20.70 -10.81 0.21
C PHE A 252 -21.65 -11.31 -0.90
N ALA A 253 -21.25 -12.30 -1.69
CA ALA A 253 -22.13 -12.93 -2.66
C ALA A 253 -23.15 -13.89 -2.00
N GLN A 254 -22.69 -14.68 -1.03
CA GLN A 254 -23.48 -15.74 -0.38
C GLN A 254 -24.44 -15.21 0.69
N ASP A 255 -24.06 -14.14 1.38
CA ASP A 255 -24.80 -13.55 2.49
C ASP A 255 -25.04 -12.05 2.21
N PRO A 256 -26.19 -11.69 1.61
CA PRO A 256 -26.52 -10.30 1.32
C PRO A 256 -26.65 -9.43 2.58
N GLU A 257 -27.13 -9.99 3.70
CA GLU A 257 -27.28 -9.26 4.96
C GLU A 257 -25.92 -8.87 5.55
N PHE A 258 -24.90 -9.72 5.38
CA PHE A 258 -23.54 -9.39 5.79
C PHE A 258 -22.99 -8.12 5.11
N ALA A 259 -23.44 -7.78 3.89
CA ALA A 259 -23.06 -6.51 3.26
C ALA A 259 -23.59 -5.30 4.06
N PHE A 260 -24.83 -5.38 4.54
CA PHE A 260 -25.42 -4.35 5.40
C PHE A 260 -24.76 -4.32 6.78
N GLU A 261 -24.49 -5.48 7.38
CA GLU A 261 -23.74 -5.55 8.65
C GLU A 261 -22.34 -4.92 8.54
N ALA A 262 -21.65 -5.16 7.42
CA ALA A 262 -20.35 -4.57 7.15
C ALA A 262 -20.44 -3.06 6.95
N TYR A 263 -21.44 -2.58 6.22
CA TYR A 263 -21.72 -1.15 6.09
C TYR A 263 -22.00 -0.49 7.44
N ASP A 264 -22.85 -1.10 8.27
CA ASP A 264 -23.15 -0.66 9.63
C ASP A 264 -21.92 -0.72 10.55
N ALA A 265 -21.01 -1.65 10.27
CA ALA A 265 -19.69 -1.73 10.91
C ALA A 265 -18.68 -0.75 10.32
N THR A 266 -19.11 0.18 9.46
CA THR A 266 -18.36 1.28 8.84
C THR A 266 -17.45 0.91 7.67
N LEU A 267 -17.65 -0.26 7.05
CA LEU A 267 -16.94 -0.60 5.82
C LEU A 267 -17.30 0.40 4.71
N ASN A 268 -16.31 1.13 4.24
CA ASN A 268 -16.50 2.16 3.21
C ASN A 268 -16.26 1.59 1.80
N THR A 269 -15.18 0.83 1.61
CA THR A 269 -14.78 0.32 0.29
C THR A 269 -14.38 -1.15 0.33
N ALA A 270 -14.96 -1.96 -0.55
CA ALA A 270 -14.46 -3.28 -0.89
C ALA A 270 -13.36 -3.16 -1.95
N TYR A 271 -12.14 -3.54 -1.59
CA TYR A 271 -11.01 -3.72 -2.51
C TYR A 271 -11.13 -5.15 -3.08
N LEU A 272 -12.00 -5.29 -4.07
CA LEU A 272 -12.56 -6.57 -4.53
C LEU A 272 -11.67 -7.22 -5.57
N GLN A 273 -11.19 -8.45 -5.29
CA GLN A 273 -10.47 -9.26 -6.26
C GLN A 273 -11.37 -9.55 -7.48
N PHE A 274 -10.91 -9.16 -8.67
CA PHE A 274 -11.63 -9.33 -9.94
C PHE A 274 -10.61 -9.30 -11.09
N ASP A 275 -10.32 -10.42 -11.73
CA ASP A 275 -9.18 -10.51 -12.67
C ASP A 275 -9.56 -10.36 -14.15
N GLY A 276 -10.85 -10.23 -14.45
CA GLY A 276 -11.34 -10.04 -15.81
C GLY A 276 -12.79 -10.49 -15.99
N VAL A 277 -13.29 -10.33 -17.21
CA VAL A 277 -14.66 -10.71 -17.58
C VAL A 277 -14.70 -12.20 -17.95
N GLY A 278 -15.66 -12.93 -17.40
CA GLY A 278 -15.85 -14.36 -17.64
C GLY A 278 -15.01 -15.27 -16.74
N ASN A 279 -15.38 -16.55 -16.70
CA ASN A 279 -14.72 -17.54 -15.82
C ASN A 279 -13.30 -17.89 -16.29
N GLU A 280 -13.01 -17.81 -17.59
CA GLU A 280 -11.68 -18.09 -18.15
C GLU A 280 -10.60 -17.17 -17.58
N ALA A 281 -10.85 -15.85 -17.58
CA ALA A 281 -9.95 -14.85 -17.03
C ALA A 281 -9.67 -15.03 -15.52
N ASN A 282 -10.57 -15.73 -14.82
CA ASN A 282 -10.52 -15.99 -13.38
C ASN A 282 -10.13 -17.45 -13.05
N SER A 283 -9.83 -18.28 -14.04
CA SER A 283 -9.63 -19.74 -13.89
C SER A 283 -8.52 -20.11 -12.90
N HIS A 284 -7.46 -19.30 -12.82
CA HIS A 284 -6.32 -19.46 -11.92
C HIS A 284 -6.65 -19.29 -10.43
N ARG A 285 -7.92 -19.02 -10.11
CA ARG A 285 -8.49 -18.92 -8.76
C ARG A 285 -9.17 -20.20 -8.28
N HIS A 286 -9.33 -21.20 -9.17
CA HIS A 286 -9.90 -22.52 -8.91
C HIS A 286 -11.37 -22.52 -8.43
N ILE A 287 -12.16 -21.55 -8.89
CA ILE A 287 -13.61 -21.50 -8.68
C ILE A 287 -14.28 -21.43 -10.05
N GLY A 288 -15.10 -22.44 -10.37
CA GLY A 288 -15.65 -22.62 -11.72
C GLY A 288 -16.63 -21.54 -12.18
N ASN A 289 -17.39 -20.95 -11.26
CA ASN A 289 -18.37 -19.88 -11.53
C ASN A 289 -17.96 -18.54 -10.88
N LEU A 290 -16.66 -18.29 -10.73
CA LEU A 290 -16.18 -17.15 -9.96
C LEU A 290 -16.69 -15.82 -10.49
N PHE A 291 -16.84 -15.67 -11.82
CA PHE A 291 -17.32 -14.44 -12.40
C PHE A 291 -18.75 -14.11 -11.95
N ASP A 292 -19.64 -15.10 -11.93
CA ASP A 292 -21.02 -14.93 -11.46
C ASP A 292 -21.06 -14.57 -9.96
N VAL A 293 -20.18 -15.19 -9.17
CA VAL A 293 -19.98 -14.86 -7.75
C VAL A 293 -19.54 -13.40 -7.59
N LYS A 294 -18.63 -12.90 -8.44
CA LYS A 294 -18.21 -11.49 -8.41
C LYS A 294 -19.36 -10.54 -8.73
N LEU A 295 -20.16 -10.85 -9.76
CA LEU A 295 -21.32 -10.03 -10.11
C LEU A 295 -22.31 -9.96 -8.94
N GLN A 296 -22.60 -11.10 -8.31
CA GLN A 296 -23.48 -11.13 -7.13
C GLN A 296 -22.92 -10.33 -5.95
N ALA A 297 -21.62 -10.45 -5.68
CA ALA A 297 -20.95 -9.66 -4.64
C ALA A 297 -21.04 -8.16 -4.92
N ILE A 298 -20.81 -7.75 -6.18
CA ILE A 298 -20.91 -6.35 -6.61
C ILE A 298 -22.32 -5.81 -6.38
N GLU A 299 -23.35 -6.57 -6.76
CA GLU A 299 -24.74 -6.17 -6.53
C GLU A 299 -25.07 -5.99 -5.05
N ASN A 300 -24.67 -6.93 -4.19
CA ASN A 300 -24.97 -6.89 -2.76
C ASN A 300 -24.21 -5.75 -2.06
N LEU A 301 -22.93 -5.56 -2.37
CA LEU A 301 -22.13 -4.44 -1.87
C LEU A 301 -22.72 -3.09 -2.30
N ALA A 302 -23.14 -2.97 -3.56
CA ALA A 302 -23.75 -1.75 -4.07
C ALA A 302 -25.10 -1.45 -3.40
N LYS A 303 -25.94 -2.46 -3.16
CA LYS A 303 -27.21 -2.32 -2.42
C LYS A 303 -27.01 -1.84 -0.99
N ALA A 304 -25.95 -2.31 -0.32
CA ALA A 304 -25.58 -1.86 1.02
C ALA A 304 -24.97 -0.45 1.06
N GLY A 305 -24.60 0.13 -0.10
CA GLY A 305 -23.96 1.45 -0.17
C GLY A 305 -22.44 1.41 0.00
N ILE A 306 -21.81 0.24 -0.14
CA ILE A 306 -20.36 0.06 -0.06
C ILE A 306 -19.74 0.36 -1.43
N SER A 307 -18.69 1.20 -1.44
CA SER A 307 -17.93 1.50 -2.67
C SER A 307 -17.09 0.30 -3.08
N ILE A 308 -16.85 0.14 -4.39
CA ILE A 308 -16.10 -1.01 -4.92
C ILE A 308 -14.92 -0.50 -5.72
N THR A 309 -13.73 -1.00 -5.37
CA THR A 309 -12.53 -0.88 -6.21
C THR A 309 -12.18 -2.27 -6.73
N LEU A 310 -12.22 -2.44 -8.06
CA LEU A 310 -11.83 -3.70 -8.68
C LEU A 310 -10.31 -3.84 -8.70
N VAL A 311 -9.83 -5.00 -8.27
CA VAL A 311 -8.41 -5.31 -8.14
C VAL A 311 -8.07 -6.46 -9.07
N VAL A 312 -7.37 -6.11 -10.15
CA VAL A 312 -7.02 -7.03 -11.24
C VAL A 312 -5.58 -7.51 -11.06
N THR A 313 -5.40 -8.82 -10.90
CA THR A 313 -4.08 -9.45 -11.03
C THR A 313 -3.91 -9.93 -12.47
N ILE A 314 -2.98 -9.33 -13.20
CA ILE A 314 -2.64 -9.78 -14.56
C ILE A 314 -1.60 -10.90 -14.48
N VAL A 315 -1.94 -12.05 -15.03
CA VAL A 315 -1.09 -13.23 -15.17
C VAL A 315 -0.83 -13.45 -16.64
N ASN A 316 0.44 -13.37 -17.03
CA ASN A 316 0.87 -13.55 -18.41
C ASN A 316 0.44 -14.92 -18.95
N GLY A 317 -0.26 -14.93 -20.09
CA GLY A 317 -0.80 -16.11 -20.73
C GLY A 317 -2.17 -16.56 -20.21
N ILE A 318 -2.81 -15.80 -19.31
CA ILE A 318 -4.14 -16.12 -18.78
C ILE A 318 -5.13 -14.98 -19.04
N ASN A 319 -4.79 -13.74 -18.66
CA ASN A 319 -5.71 -12.60 -18.71
C ASN A 319 -5.03 -11.27 -19.10
N ASN A 320 -3.92 -11.35 -19.85
CA ASN A 320 -3.23 -10.19 -20.43
C ASN A 320 -3.59 -9.92 -21.89
#